data_AF-A0A9P8FZM6-F1
#
_entry.id   AF-A0A9P8FZM6-F1
#
_cell.length_a   1.000
_cell.length_b   1.000
_cell.length_c   1.000
_cell.angle_alpha   90.00
_cell.angle_beta   90.00
_cell.angle_gamma   90.00
#
_symmetry.space_group_name_H-M   'P 1'
#
loop_
_entity.id
_entity.type
_entity.pdbx_description
1 polymer ?
#
loop_
_entity_poly.entity_id
_entity_poly.type
_entity_poly.pdbx_seq_one_letter_code
_entity_poly.pdbx_strand_id
1 'polypeptide(L)'
;MCIGSAIYTGGEQDVIEQFQVIQTVATLGLTLFVLGYAIGLMFLAPLAEALTIGRNPVYLTTLLIFVLFKFAVVYNPNIATLLAFRFLTGFIGSPVLTTDGASLADLWSRRKVAYAIGIWDVSAVCGPVLGPLCLVVLIFTLPETNVNTVLSKRVKRLRELTGNTRLKSEADLMTESIRFRDVGSASFFKPFQL
;
A
#
# COMPACT_ATOMS: atom_id res chain seq x y z
N MET A 1 -4.10 -3.62 -12.09
CA MET A 1 -2.97 -3.00 -12.82
C MET A 1 -2.64 -1.61 -12.26
N CYS A 2 -3.59 -0.67 -12.26
CA CYS A 2 -3.39 0.74 -11.87
C CYS A 2 -2.72 0.92 -10.50
N ILE A 3 -3.13 0.12 -9.51
CA ILE A 3 -2.54 0.15 -8.16
C ILE A 3 -1.07 -0.31 -8.17
N GLY A 4 -0.77 -1.40 -8.88
CA GLY A 4 0.59 -1.97 -8.92
C GLY A 4 1.60 -1.10 -9.68
N SER A 5 1.14 -0.40 -10.72
CA SER A 5 1.95 0.62 -11.40
C SER A 5 2.11 1.87 -10.53
N ALA A 6 1.02 2.40 -9.96
CA ALA A 6 1.06 3.64 -9.17
C ALA A 6 1.93 3.54 -7.92
N ILE A 7 1.89 2.41 -7.21
CA ILE A 7 2.76 2.16 -6.04
C ILE A 7 4.22 2.15 -6.48
N TYR A 8 4.53 1.55 -7.64
CA TYR A 8 5.91 1.49 -8.12
C TYR A 8 6.44 2.85 -8.56
N THR A 9 5.65 3.65 -9.26
CA THR A 9 6.07 5.01 -9.65
C THR A 9 6.36 5.88 -8.43
N GLY A 10 5.61 5.72 -7.33
CA GLY A 10 5.88 6.44 -6.08
C GLY A 10 7.16 6.01 -5.38
N GLY A 11 7.58 4.74 -5.54
CA GLY A 11 8.79 4.18 -4.94
C GLY A 11 9.98 4.05 -5.91
N GLU A 12 9.92 4.68 -7.09
CA GLU A 12 11.00 4.58 -8.09
C GLU A 12 12.31 5.21 -7.57
N GLN A 13 12.20 6.30 -6.80
CA GLN A 13 13.34 6.96 -6.18
C GLN A 13 14.04 6.05 -5.15
N ASP A 14 13.27 5.31 -4.36
CA ASP A 14 13.82 4.36 -3.38
C ASP A 14 14.57 3.21 -4.08
N VAL A 15 14.09 2.75 -5.24
CA VAL A 15 14.77 1.71 -6.04
C VAL A 15 16.10 2.22 -6.60
N ILE A 16 16.14 3.48 -7.06
CA ILE A 16 17.36 4.13 -7.55
C ILE A 16 18.40 4.22 -6.43
N GLU A 17 17.99 4.64 -5.24
CA GLU A 17 18.88 4.80 -4.09
C GLU A 17 19.35 3.46 -3.52
N GLN A 18 18.45 2.48 -3.37
CA GLN A 18 18.78 1.17 -2.79
C GLN A 18 19.68 0.32 -3.71
N PHE A 19 19.45 0.34 -5.02
CA PHE A 19 20.22 -0.46 -5.98
C PHE A 19 21.33 0.33 -6.68
N GLN A 20 21.46 1.64 -6.40
CA GLN A 20 22.45 2.55 -7.00
C GLN A 20 22.44 2.48 -8.54
N VAL A 21 21.23 2.49 -9.13
CA VAL A 21 21.01 2.37 -10.58
C VAL A 21 20.53 3.69 -11.20
N ILE A 22 20.74 3.86 -12.50
CA ILE A 22 20.22 5.04 -13.22
C ILE A 22 18.69 4.97 -13.38
N GLN A 23 18.04 6.12 -13.48
CA GLN A 23 16.58 6.24 -13.61
C GLN A 23 15.99 5.38 -14.74
N THR A 24 16.67 5.26 -15.88
CA THR A 24 16.20 4.46 -17.01
C THR A 24 16.03 2.98 -16.65
N VAL A 25 16.86 2.44 -15.76
CA VAL A 25 16.76 1.06 -15.26
C VAL A 25 15.62 0.91 -14.25
N ALA A 26 15.33 1.93 -13.46
CA ALA A 26 14.20 1.93 -12.55
C ALA A 26 12.87 1.97 -13.32
N THR A 27 12.74 2.84 -14.33
CA THR A 27 11.55 2.92 -15.18
C THR A 27 11.35 1.63 -16.01
N LEU A 28 12.43 0.93 -16.37
CA LEU A 28 12.38 -0.38 -17.03
C LEU A 28 11.56 -1.42 -16.27
N GLY A 29 11.50 -1.34 -14.93
CA GLY A 29 10.65 -2.22 -14.13
C GLY A 29 9.16 -2.03 -14.38
N LEU A 30 8.74 -0.78 -14.63
CA LEU A 30 7.35 -0.46 -14.98
C LEU A 30 7.02 -0.95 -16.39
N THR A 31 7.91 -0.68 -17.36
CA THR A 31 7.67 -1.06 -18.76
C THR A 31 7.65 -2.57 -18.95
N LEU A 32 8.55 -3.31 -18.28
CA LEU A 32 8.55 -4.77 -18.30
C LEU A 32 7.31 -5.37 -17.65
N PHE A 33 6.75 -4.75 -16.62
CA PHE A 33 5.47 -5.18 -16.04
C PHE A 33 4.32 -5.02 -17.03
N VAL A 34 4.24 -3.87 -17.71
CA VAL A 34 3.21 -3.62 -18.75
C VAL A 34 3.40 -4.54 -19.95
N LEU A 35 4.64 -4.78 -20.37
CA LEU A 35 4.96 -5.68 -21.48
C LEU A 35 4.63 -7.13 -21.13
N GLY A 36 5.01 -7.60 -19.94
CA GLY A 36 4.64 -8.92 -19.44
C GLY A 36 3.13 -9.11 -19.40
N TYR A 37 2.39 -8.08 -18.97
CA TYR A 37 0.93 -8.07 -19.01
C TYR A 37 0.39 -8.19 -20.45
N ALA A 38 0.87 -7.38 -21.39
CA ALA A 38 0.45 -7.43 -22.78
C ALA A 38 0.68 -8.81 -23.43
N ILE A 39 1.84 -9.41 -23.17
CA ILE A 39 2.15 -10.77 -23.66
C ILE A 39 1.26 -11.80 -22.94
N GLY A 40 1.07 -11.66 -21.63
CA GLY A 40 0.19 -12.53 -20.85
C GLY A 40 -1.22 -12.56 -21.42
N LEU A 41 -1.76 -11.41 -21.85
CA LEU A 41 -3.08 -11.31 -22.44
C LEU A 41 -3.21 -12.14 -23.72
N MET A 42 -2.18 -12.11 -24.58
CA MET A 42 -2.21 -12.81 -25.87
C MET A 42 -2.29 -14.34 -25.70
N PHE A 43 -1.64 -14.89 -24.68
CA PHE A 43 -1.60 -16.34 -24.47
C PHE A 43 -2.65 -16.85 -23.48
N LEU A 44 -2.90 -16.10 -22.39
CA LEU A 44 -3.79 -16.54 -21.32
C LEU A 44 -5.26 -16.21 -21.61
N ALA A 45 -5.58 -15.24 -22.47
CA ALA A 45 -6.97 -14.96 -22.83
C ALA A 45 -7.63 -16.12 -23.61
N PRO A 46 -7.02 -16.70 -24.67
CA PRO A 46 -7.58 -17.88 -25.34
C PRO A 46 -7.63 -19.10 -24.40
N LEU A 47 -6.63 -19.25 -23.54
CA LEU A 47 -6.55 -20.37 -22.61
C LEU A 47 -7.66 -20.29 -21.54
N ALA A 48 -7.99 -19.10 -21.05
CA ALA A 48 -9.07 -18.89 -20.08
C ALA A 48 -10.46 -19.21 -20.66
N GLU A 49 -10.66 -19.06 -21.97
CA GLU A 49 -11.90 -19.41 -22.66
C GLU A 49 -11.97 -20.89 -23.07
N ALA A 50 -10.84 -21.48 -23.46
CA ALA A 50 -10.76 -22.88 -23.89
C ALA A 50 -10.83 -23.90 -22.75
N LEU A 51 -10.58 -23.48 -21.50
CA LEU A 51 -10.66 -24.36 -20.34
C LEU A 51 -12.14 -24.62 -19.97
N THR A 52 -12.63 -25.79 -20.39
CA THR A 52 -13.93 -26.40 -20.02
C THR A 52 -14.13 -26.62 -18.50
N ILE A 53 -13.17 -26.25 -17.67
CA ILE A 53 -13.09 -26.45 -16.21
C ILE A 53 -13.73 -25.30 -15.39
N GLY A 54 -14.22 -24.25 -16.07
CA GLY A 54 -14.84 -23.09 -15.42
C GLY A 54 -13.81 -22.02 -15.05
N ARG A 55 -14.25 -20.76 -14.96
CA ARG A 55 -13.36 -19.60 -14.78
C ARG A 55 -12.73 -19.50 -13.38
N ASN A 56 -13.42 -19.98 -12.35
CA ASN A 56 -13.05 -19.77 -10.94
C ASN A 56 -11.68 -20.36 -10.53
N PRO A 57 -11.31 -21.60 -10.92
CA PRO A 57 -10.01 -22.18 -10.60
C PRO A 57 -8.83 -21.44 -11.23
N VAL A 58 -9.02 -20.89 -12.44
CA VAL A 58 -7.98 -20.12 -13.14
C VAL A 58 -7.71 -18.81 -12.41
N TYR A 59 -8.76 -18.13 -11.90
CA TYR A 59 -8.59 -16.95 -11.06
C TYR A 59 -7.83 -17.27 -9.77
N LEU A 60 -8.25 -18.30 -9.06
CA LEU A 60 -7.69 -18.61 -7.76
C LEU A 60 -6.21 -19.02 -7.88
N THR A 61 -5.87 -19.83 -8.87
CA THR A 61 -4.48 -20.26 -9.10
C THR A 61 -3.58 -19.10 -9.52
N THR A 62 -4.00 -18.30 -10.50
CA THR A 62 -3.19 -17.15 -10.97
C THR A 62 -3.05 -16.07 -9.90
N LEU A 63 -4.09 -15.83 -9.09
CA LEU A 63 -4.05 -14.91 -7.96
C LEU A 63 -3.12 -15.41 -6.84
N LEU A 64 -3.17 -16.68 -6.50
CA LEU A 64 -2.31 -17.28 -5.48
C LEU A 64 -0.83 -17.20 -5.92
N ILE A 65 -0.55 -17.56 -7.17
CA ILE A 65 0.79 -17.45 -7.75
C ILE A 65 1.26 -15.99 -7.77
N PHE A 66 0.40 -15.04 -8.14
CA PHE A 66 0.73 -13.61 -8.12
C PHE A 66 1.11 -13.12 -6.72
N VAL A 67 0.36 -13.50 -5.69
CA VAL A 67 0.65 -13.15 -4.29
C VAL A 67 1.99 -13.73 -3.85
N LEU A 68 2.27 -15.00 -4.18
CA LEU A 68 3.56 -15.64 -3.86
C LEU A 68 4.74 -14.91 -4.51
N PHE A 69 4.62 -14.53 -5.78
CA PHE A 69 5.67 -13.77 -6.45
C PHE A 69 5.87 -12.36 -5.87
N LYS A 70 4.88 -11.75 -5.21
CA LYS A 70 5.09 -10.47 -4.52
C LYS A 70 6.07 -10.59 -3.35
N PHE A 71 6.07 -11.71 -2.62
CA PHE A 71 7.10 -11.96 -1.61
C PHE A 71 8.50 -12.05 -2.24
N ALA A 72 8.62 -12.67 -3.41
CA ALA A 72 9.87 -12.73 -4.16
C ALA A 72 10.35 -11.35 -4.68
N VAL A 73 9.42 -10.44 -4.99
CA VAL A 73 9.74 -9.04 -5.34
C VAL A 73 10.23 -8.24 -4.14
N VAL A 74 9.79 -8.56 -2.92
CA VAL A 74 10.25 -7.86 -1.71
C VAL A 74 11.62 -8.34 -1.25
N TYR A 75 11.93 -9.64 -1.41
CA TYR A 75 13.17 -10.24 -0.92
C TYR A 75 14.29 -10.27 -1.99
N ASN A 76 14.32 -9.31 -2.91
CA ASN A 76 15.26 -9.38 -4.03
C ASN A 76 16.64 -8.78 -3.65
N PRO A 77 17.76 -9.53 -3.86
CA PRO A 77 19.10 -9.01 -3.60
C PRO A 77 19.67 -8.19 -4.76
N ASN A 78 19.14 -8.37 -5.97
CA ASN A 78 19.64 -7.75 -7.20
C ASN A 78 18.52 -7.05 -7.98
N ILE A 79 18.87 -6.01 -8.74
CA ILE A 79 17.94 -5.29 -9.61
C ILE A 79 17.42 -6.17 -10.75
N ALA A 80 18.26 -7.02 -11.34
CA ALA A 80 17.86 -7.93 -12.42
C ALA A 80 16.75 -8.90 -11.96
N THR A 81 16.85 -9.38 -10.71
CA THR A 81 15.84 -10.24 -10.09
C THR A 81 14.51 -9.50 -9.90
N LEU A 82 14.56 -8.23 -9.50
CA LEU A 82 13.37 -7.37 -9.41
C LEU A 82 12.69 -7.18 -10.77
N LEU A 83 13.48 -6.91 -11.82
CA LEU A 83 12.98 -6.74 -13.18
C LEU A 83 12.34 -8.03 -13.72
N ALA A 84 12.99 -9.18 -13.48
CA ALA A 84 12.47 -10.48 -13.89
C ALA A 84 11.14 -10.81 -13.19
N PHE A 85 11.06 -10.64 -11.87
CA PHE A 85 9.81 -10.87 -11.13
C PHE A 85 8.72 -9.84 -11.45
N ARG A 86 9.09 -8.61 -11.82
CA ARG A 86 8.13 -7.62 -12.37
C ARG A 86 7.53 -8.09 -13.68
N PHE A 87 8.33 -8.58 -14.62
CA PHE A 87 7.81 -9.18 -15.85
C PHE A 87 6.89 -10.38 -15.57
N LEU A 88 7.33 -11.33 -14.73
CA LEU A 88 6.57 -12.53 -14.37
C LEU A 88 5.25 -12.21 -13.67
N THR A 89 5.25 -11.27 -12.72
CA THR A 89 4.02 -10.85 -12.05
C THR A 89 3.07 -10.12 -12.99
N GLY A 90 3.57 -9.41 -14.01
CA GLY A 90 2.75 -8.84 -15.08
C GLY A 90 2.12 -9.91 -15.96
N PHE A 91 2.91 -10.91 -16.37
CA PHE A 91 2.47 -12.03 -17.20
C PHE A 91 1.41 -12.90 -16.52
N ILE A 92 1.67 -13.34 -15.28
CA ILE A 92 0.76 -14.22 -14.54
C ILE A 92 -0.47 -13.48 -14.01
N GLY A 93 -0.32 -12.18 -13.70
CA GLY A 93 -1.41 -11.32 -13.25
C GLY A 93 -2.33 -10.83 -14.38
N SER A 94 -2.11 -11.27 -15.62
CA SER A 94 -2.90 -10.89 -16.79
C SER A 94 -4.36 -11.41 -16.78
N PRO A 95 -4.63 -12.73 -16.63
CA PRO A 95 -5.97 -13.30 -16.78
C PRO A 95 -7.02 -12.79 -15.78
N VAL A 96 -6.60 -12.32 -14.60
CA VAL A 96 -7.55 -11.77 -13.60
C VAL A 96 -8.21 -10.46 -14.08
N LEU A 97 -7.57 -9.71 -14.97
CA LEU A 97 -7.99 -8.38 -15.44
C LEU A 97 -8.65 -8.36 -16.83
N THR A 98 -8.57 -9.46 -17.58
CA THR A 98 -9.39 -9.63 -18.79
C THR A 98 -10.68 -10.34 -18.51
N THR A 99 -10.61 -11.32 -17.62
CA THR A 99 -11.72 -12.23 -17.41
C THR A 99 -12.75 -11.62 -16.46
N ASP A 100 -12.35 -10.68 -15.60
CA ASP A 100 -13.22 -9.93 -14.69
C ASP A 100 -14.27 -9.12 -15.45
N GLY A 101 -13.89 -8.37 -16.50
CA GLY A 101 -14.84 -7.67 -17.37
C GLY A 101 -15.82 -8.62 -18.03
N ALA A 102 -15.33 -9.78 -18.51
CA ALA A 102 -16.18 -10.82 -19.09
C ALA A 102 -17.09 -11.49 -18.04
N SER A 103 -16.65 -11.62 -16.79
CA SER A 103 -17.42 -12.25 -15.71
C SER A 103 -18.48 -11.30 -15.15
N LEU A 104 -18.17 -10.00 -15.05
CA LEU A 104 -19.17 -8.96 -14.81
C LEU A 104 -20.22 -8.94 -15.94
N ALA A 105 -19.79 -9.19 -17.19
CA ALA A 105 -20.71 -9.28 -18.32
C ALA A 105 -21.66 -10.49 -18.25
N ASP A 106 -21.20 -11.60 -17.67
CA ASP A 106 -21.99 -12.82 -17.51
C ASP A 106 -22.95 -12.76 -16.29
N LEU A 107 -22.59 -12.05 -15.23
CA LEU A 107 -23.42 -11.92 -14.02
C LEU A 107 -24.56 -10.90 -14.16
N TRP A 108 -24.38 -9.83 -14.94
CA TRP A 108 -25.37 -8.74 -15.05
C TRP A 108 -26.12 -8.77 -16.38
N SER A 109 -27.42 -8.44 -16.33
CA SER A 109 -28.22 -8.32 -17.55
C SER A 109 -27.69 -7.19 -18.45
N ARG A 110 -27.78 -7.36 -19.78
CA ARG A 110 -27.22 -6.45 -20.82
C ARG A 110 -27.54 -4.97 -20.63
N ARG A 111 -28.66 -4.65 -19.97
CA ARG A 111 -29.10 -3.28 -19.70
C ARG A 111 -28.39 -2.63 -18.50
N LYS A 112 -27.85 -3.44 -17.57
CA LYS A 112 -27.16 -3.00 -16.35
C LYS A 112 -25.64 -3.20 -16.40
N VAL A 113 -25.16 -3.99 -17.35
CA VAL A 113 -23.73 -4.31 -17.52
C VAL A 113 -22.85 -3.07 -17.66
N ALA A 114 -23.30 -2.07 -18.42
CA ALA A 114 -22.55 -0.83 -18.63
C ALA A 114 -22.36 -0.05 -17.32
N TYR A 115 -23.38 -0.05 -16.44
CA TYR A 115 -23.27 0.56 -15.12
C TYR A 115 -22.33 -0.22 -14.19
N ALA A 116 -22.36 -1.55 -14.25
CA ALA A 116 -21.47 -2.40 -13.45
C ALA A 116 -20.00 -2.21 -13.86
N ILE A 117 -19.71 -2.19 -15.16
CA ILE A 117 -18.37 -1.91 -15.69
C ILE A 117 -17.94 -0.48 -15.32
N GLY A 118 -18.82 0.52 -15.47
CA GLY A 118 -18.51 1.89 -15.10
C GLY A 118 -18.18 2.07 -13.61
N ILE A 119 -18.92 1.42 -12.72
CA ILE A 119 -18.62 1.43 -11.27
C ILE A 119 -17.28 0.73 -10.99
N TRP A 120 -17.00 -0.36 -11.70
CA TRP A 120 -15.73 -1.08 -11.58
C TRP A 120 -14.54 -0.23 -12.06
N ASP A 121 -14.64 0.43 -13.21
CA ASP A 121 -13.61 1.34 -13.73
C ASP A 121 -13.38 2.51 -12.76
N VAL A 122 -14.45 3.10 -12.23
CA VAL A 122 -14.35 4.15 -11.21
C VAL A 122 -13.62 3.62 -9.98
N SER A 123 -13.91 2.40 -9.52
CA SER A 123 -13.20 1.80 -8.39
C SER A 123 -11.71 1.56 -8.66
N ALA A 124 -11.35 1.16 -9.89
CA ALA A 124 -9.97 0.91 -10.29
C ALA A 124 -9.14 2.21 -10.33
N VAL A 125 -9.76 3.32 -10.75
CA VAL A 125 -9.15 4.66 -10.75
C VAL A 125 -9.12 5.28 -9.36
N CYS A 126 -10.15 5.02 -8.53
CA CYS A 126 -10.21 5.54 -7.17
C CYS A 126 -9.23 4.83 -6.23
N GLY A 127 -8.85 3.58 -6.49
CA GLY A 127 -7.90 2.83 -5.64
C GLY A 127 -6.59 3.57 -5.33
N PRO A 128 -5.82 4.05 -6.32
CA PRO A 128 -4.62 4.85 -6.09
C PRO A 128 -4.88 6.20 -5.43
N VAL A 129 -6.05 6.81 -5.66
CA VAL A 129 -6.42 8.12 -5.10
C VAL A 129 -6.84 7.99 -3.63
N LEU A 130 -7.56 6.91 -3.31
CA LEU A 130 -8.05 6.59 -1.98
C LEU A 130 -6.96 6.02 -1.07
N GLY A 131 -5.87 5.43 -1.59
CA GLY A 131 -4.76 4.96 -0.77
C GLY A 131 -4.17 6.07 0.12
N PRO A 132 -3.69 7.19 -0.47
CA PRO A 132 -3.24 8.36 0.28
C PRO A 132 -4.37 9.05 1.05
N LEU A 133 -5.58 9.14 0.50
CA LEU A 133 -6.71 9.78 1.20
C LEU A 133 -7.16 9.00 2.43
N CYS A 134 -7.18 7.67 2.41
CA CYS A 134 -7.45 6.84 3.59
C CYS A 134 -6.35 7.04 4.63
N LEU A 135 -5.09 7.22 4.22
CA LEU A 135 -3.97 7.54 5.10
C LEU A 135 -4.15 8.95 5.71
N VAL A 136 -4.54 9.95 4.92
CA VAL A 136 -4.86 11.31 5.39
C VAL A 136 -6.08 11.31 6.31
N VAL A 137 -7.14 10.58 5.97
CA VAL A 137 -8.32 10.41 6.83
C VAL A 137 -7.94 9.68 8.10
N LEU A 138 -7.08 8.66 8.08
CA LEU A 138 -6.55 8.01 9.29
C LEU A 138 -5.73 8.98 10.15
N ILE A 139 -4.88 9.82 9.56
CA ILE A 139 -4.14 10.87 10.28
C ILE A 139 -5.09 11.88 10.93
N PHE A 140 -6.17 12.29 10.24
CA PHE A 140 -7.13 13.28 10.74
C PHE A 140 -8.19 12.68 11.69
N THR A 141 -8.58 11.41 11.52
CA THR A 141 -9.55 10.71 12.38
C THR A 141 -8.91 10.00 13.57
N LEU A 142 -7.58 9.78 13.55
CA LEU A 142 -6.78 9.42 14.72
C LEU A 142 -5.93 10.62 15.18
N PRO A 143 -6.53 11.64 15.82
CA PRO A 143 -5.73 12.63 16.52
C PRO A 143 -5.12 11.96 17.75
N GLU A 144 -3.90 11.49 17.56
CA GLU A 144 -2.94 11.06 18.58
C GLU A 144 -3.26 9.83 19.42
N THR A 145 -2.53 8.75 19.11
CA THR A 145 -2.44 7.50 19.87
C THR A 145 -1.47 7.58 21.08
N ASN A 146 -1.12 8.78 21.57
CA ASN A 146 -0.28 8.91 22.75
C ASN A 146 -1.14 9.08 24.02
N VAL A 147 -1.27 7.99 24.78
CA VAL A 147 -2.06 7.91 26.02
C VAL A 147 -1.64 9.00 27.02
N ASN A 148 -0.34 9.35 27.06
CA ASN A 148 0.21 10.33 27.99
C ASN A 148 -0.30 11.76 27.71
N THR A 149 -0.47 12.12 26.44
CA THR A 149 -0.98 13.45 26.04
C THR A 149 -2.50 13.55 26.20
N VAL A 150 -3.23 12.45 26.01
CA VAL A 150 -4.68 12.39 26.27
C VAL A 150 -4.97 12.49 27.76
N LEU A 151 -4.16 11.82 28.59
CA LEU A 151 -4.29 11.85 30.04
C LEU A 151 -3.99 13.25 30.61
N SER A 152 -2.97 13.95 30.09
CA SER A 152 -2.66 15.32 30.53
C SER A 152 -3.77 16.32 30.20
N LYS A 153 -4.37 16.23 29.01
CA LYS A 153 -5.53 17.07 28.62
C LYS A 153 -6.77 16.81 29.49
N ARG A 154 -7.06 15.54 29.82
CA ARG A 154 -8.18 15.18 30.71
C ARG A 154 -7.96 15.63 32.15
N VAL A 155 -6.75 15.46 32.68
CA VAL A 155 -6.38 15.91 34.03
C VAL A 155 -6.49 17.44 34.14
N LYS A 156 -6.08 18.19 33.12
CA LYS A 156 -6.23 19.66 33.09
C LYS A 156 -7.70 20.09 33.15
N ARG A 157 -8.57 19.46 32.35
CA ARG A 157 -10.03 19.72 32.38
C ARG A 157 -10.67 19.35 33.73
N LEU A 158 -10.21 18.28 34.38
CA LEU A 158 -10.66 17.86 35.70
C LEU A 158 -10.21 18.81 36.82
N ARG A 159 -9.02 19.43 36.72
CA ARG A 159 -8.55 20.47 37.65
C ARG A 159 -9.46 21.69 37.61
N GLU A 160 -9.83 22.14 36.41
CA GLU A 160 -10.69 23.31 36.21
C GLU A 160 -12.12 23.10 36.76
N LEU A 161 -12.68 21.89 36.61
CA LEU A 161 -14.04 21.60 37.09
C LEU A 161 -14.12 21.30 38.59
N THR A 162 -13.06 20.73 39.18
CA THR A 162 -13.10 20.24 40.57
C THR A 162 -12.40 21.20 41.55
N GLY A 163 -11.65 22.19 41.04
CA GLY A 163 -10.86 23.12 41.87
C GLY A 163 -9.73 22.46 42.68
N ASN A 164 -9.48 21.16 42.48
CA ASN A 164 -8.52 20.38 43.23
C ASN A 164 -7.18 20.28 42.47
N THR A 165 -6.17 21.01 42.96
CA THR A 165 -4.84 21.13 42.35
C THR A 165 -3.96 19.89 42.52
N ARG A 166 -4.42 18.85 43.25
CA ARG A 166 -3.64 17.64 43.53
C ARG A 166 -3.66 16.57 42.42
N LEU A 167 -4.49 16.72 41.39
CA LEU A 167 -4.58 15.75 40.30
C LEU A 167 -3.38 15.90 39.34
N LYS A 168 -2.39 15.01 39.40
CA LYS A 168 -1.24 14.98 38.47
C LYS A 168 -1.30 13.73 37.58
N SER A 169 -0.90 13.86 36.31
CA SER A 169 -0.76 12.72 35.40
C SER A 169 0.63 12.09 35.54
N GLU A 170 0.81 10.82 35.18
CA GLU A 170 2.16 10.20 35.12
C GLU A 170 3.11 10.97 34.18
N ALA A 171 2.57 11.61 33.13
CA ALA A 171 3.34 12.47 32.24
C ALA A 171 3.86 13.75 32.92
N ASP A 172 3.07 14.36 33.81
CA ASP A 172 3.51 15.51 34.63
C ASP A 172 4.58 15.07 35.64
N LEU A 173 4.46 13.86 36.22
CA LEU A 173 5.44 13.31 37.16
C LEU A 173 6.77 12.95 36.47
N MET A 174 6.72 12.43 35.24
CA MET A 174 7.92 12.23 34.41
C MET A 174 8.53 13.56 33.94
N THR A 175 7.74 14.61 33.73
CA THR A 175 8.25 15.94 33.35
C THR A 175 8.91 16.66 34.53
N GLU A 176 8.39 16.46 35.74
CA GLU A 176 8.92 17.06 36.99
C GLU A 176 10.21 16.37 37.47
N SER A 177 10.43 15.09 37.12
CA SER A 177 11.67 14.37 37.44
C SER A 177 12.84 14.68 36.50
N ILE A 178 12.58 15.25 35.32
CA ILE A 178 13.63 15.65 34.38
C ILE A 178 14.03 17.09 34.70
N ARG A 179 15.05 17.24 35.56
CA ARG A 179 15.62 18.53 35.96
C ARG A 179 16.09 19.29 34.72
N PHE A 180 15.75 20.58 34.62
CA PHE A 180 15.96 21.47 33.46
C PHE A 180 17.40 21.54 32.90
N ARG A 181 18.41 21.05 33.64
CA ARG A 181 19.81 20.94 33.17
C ARG A 181 20.09 19.70 32.32
N ASP A 182 19.29 18.64 32.43
CA ASP A 182 19.59 17.35 31.78
C ASP A 182 18.91 17.21 30.39
N VAL A 183 17.86 18.01 30.12
CA VAL A 183 17.14 18.00 28.83
C VAL A 183 18.00 18.58 27.70
N GLY A 184 18.83 19.59 28.01
CA GLY A 184 19.68 20.25 27.01
C GLY A 184 20.78 19.34 26.48
N SER A 185 21.43 18.57 27.35
CA SER A 185 22.49 17.63 26.95
C SER A 185 21.93 16.33 26.38
N ALA A 186 20.82 15.80 26.92
CA ALA A 186 20.25 14.53 26.45
C ALA A 186 19.62 14.62 25.06
N SER A 187 19.09 15.78 24.67
CA SER A 187 18.52 16.00 23.33
C SER A 187 19.57 16.30 22.26
N PHE A 188 20.71 16.91 22.64
CA PHE A 188 21.76 17.26 21.68
C PHE A 188 22.63 16.05 21.29
N PHE A 189 22.83 15.09 22.21
CA PHE A 189 23.71 13.94 21.97
C PHE A 189 22.99 12.66 21.51
N LYS A 190 21.66 12.58 21.67
CA LYS A 190 20.86 11.43 21.18
C LYS A 190 20.96 11.14 19.67
N PRO A 191 21.11 12.11 18.75
CA PRO A 191 21.27 11.79 17.33
C PRO A 191 22.69 11.37 16.93
N PHE A 192 23.68 11.41 17.83
CA PHE A 192 25.07 11.04 17.55
C PHE A 192 25.52 9.73 18.21
N GLN A 193 24.57 8.96 18.76
CA GLN A 193 24.78 7.58 19.19
C GLN A 193 23.90 6.66 18.34
N LEU A 194 24.35 6.42 17.11
CA LEU A 194 23.99 5.27 16.29
C LEU A 194 25.24 4.41 16.15
#